data_AF-A0A1L1PLT6-F1
#
_entry.id   AF-A0A1L1PLT6-F1
#
_cell.length_a   1.000
_cell.length_b   1.000
_cell.length_c   1.000
_cell.angle_alpha   90.00
_cell.angle_beta   90.00
_cell.angle_gamma   90.00
#
_symmetry.space_group_name_H-M   'P 1'
#
loop_
_entity.id
_entity.type
_entity.pdbx_description
1 polymer ?
#
loop_
_entity_poly.entity_id
_entity_poly.type
_entity_poly.pdbx_seq_one_letter_code
_entity_poly.pdbx_strand_id
1 'polypeptide(L)' 'MSIDVIVTIDDVRAVGLCVNGSRAWFERHALDFRAFLHDGVASDTLLATNDAMALRVVEHARARFAQEHG' A
#
# COMPACT_ATOMS: atom_id res chain seq x y z
N MET A 1 2.52 -10.32 15.75
CA MET A 1 3.59 -9.77 14.87
C MET A 1 2.94 -9.44 13.55
N SER A 2 2.80 -8.17 13.24
CA SER A 2 2.36 -7.72 11.92
C SER A 2 3.46 -8.08 10.93
N ILE A 3 3.13 -8.85 9.89
CA ILE A 3 4.08 -9.11 8.80
C ILE A 3 4.25 -7.78 8.07
N ASP A 4 5.48 -7.25 8.08
CA ASP A 4 5.81 -6.08 7.29
C ASP A 4 6.09 -6.51 5.86
N VAL A 5 5.18 -6.13 4.96
CA VAL A 5 5.27 -6.42 3.52
C VAL A 5 5.45 -5.12 2.76
N ILE A 6 6.18 -5.19 1.65
CA ILE A 6 6.29 -4.05 0.73
C ILE A 6 5.01 -3.99 -0.10
N VAL A 7 4.28 -2.89 0.09
CA VAL A 7 3.11 -2.54 -0.70
C VAL A 7 3.57 -1.83 -1.97
N THR A 8 3.02 -2.24 -3.10
CA THR A 8 3.36 -1.70 -4.43
C THR A 8 2.13 -1.10 -5.11
N ILE A 9 2.33 -0.43 -6.24
CA ILE A 9 1.24 0.11 -7.05
C ILE A 9 0.32 -0.98 -7.61
N ASP A 10 0.81 -2.21 -7.76
CA ASP A 10 0.00 -3.33 -8.21
C ASP A 10 -1.07 -3.69 -7.16
N ASP A 11 -0.66 -3.76 -5.89
CA ASP A 11 -1.57 -4.00 -4.75
C ASP A 11 -2.67 -2.92 -4.67
N VAL A 12 -2.30 -1.67 -4.89
CA VAL A 12 -3.23 -0.52 -4.93
C VAL A 12 -4.23 -0.67 -6.09
N ARG A 13 -3.78 -1.09 -7.27
CA ARG A 13 -4.65 -1.31 -8.44
C ARG A 13 -5.55 -2.53 -8.24
N ALA A 14 -5.06 -3.59 -7.63
CA ALA A 14 -5.81 -4.81 -7.36
C ALA A 14 -7.00 -4.58 -6.42
N VAL A 15 -6.88 -3.63 -5.47
CA VAL A 15 -8.01 -3.23 -4.60
C VAL A 15 -8.96 -2.20 -5.24
N GLY A 16 -8.75 -1.85 -6.51
CA GLY A 16 -9.62 -0.97 -7.30
C GLY A 16 -9.36 0.52 -7.13
N LEU A 17 -8.18 0.93 -6.65
CA LEU A 17 -7.83 2.35 -6.54
C LEU A 17 -7.24 2.88 -7.85
N CYS A 18 -7.81 3.97 -8.34
CA CYS A 18 -7.30 4.69 -9.51
C CYS A 18 -6.03 5.48 -9.15
N VAL A 19 -5.07 5.53 -10.07
CA VAL A 19 -3.79 6.26 -9.90
C VAL A 19 -3.98 7.71 -9.42
N ASN A 20 -4.98 8.42 -9.97
CA ASN A 20 -5.26 9.79 -9.56
C ASN A 20 -5.76 9.89 -8.11
N GLY A 21 -6.58 8.94 -7.67
CA GLY A 21 -7.06 8.85 -6.29
C GLY A 21 -5.94 8.47 -5.33
N SER A 22 -5.08 7.52 -5.72
CA SER A 22 -3.90 7.13 -4.95
C SER A 22 -2.93 8.29 -4.77
N ARG A 23 -2.68 9.09 -5.82
CA ARG A 23 -1.84 10.29 -5.70
C ARG A 23 -2.35 11.27 -4.65
N ALA A 24 -3.63 11.65 -4.74
CA ALA A 24 -4.26 12.58 -3.79
C ALA A 24 -4.35 11.99 -2.37
N TRP A 25 -4.46 10.67 -2.25
CA TRP A 25 -4.40 9.96 -0.98
C TRP A 25 -3.00 10.06 -0.36
N PHE A 26 -1.94 9.78 -1.11
CA PHE A 26 -0.56 9.91 -0.64
C PHE A 26 -0.22 11.35 -0.22
N GLU A 27 -0.63 12.36 -1.01
CA GLU A 27 -0.43 13.78 -0.68
C GLU A 27 -1.10 14.17 0.65
N ARG A 28 -2.30 13.62 0.94
CA ARG A 28 -3.00 13.86 2.22
C ARG A 28 -2.28 13.30 3.43
N HIS A 29 -1.50 12.23 3.25
CA HIS A 29 -0.73 11.60 4.32
C HIS A 29 0.73 12.05 4.34
N ALA A 30 1.10 13.07 3.55
CA ALA A 30 2.48 13.54 3.36
C ALA A 30 3.44 12.42 2.94
N LEU A 31 2.95 11.46 2.14
CA LEU A 31 3.72 10.36 1.59
C LEU A 31 4.15 10.65 0.15
N ASP A 32 5.37 10.25 -0.20
CA ASP A 32 5.92 10.45 -1.53
C ASP A 32 5.41 9.40 -2.53
N PHE A 33 4.39 9.77 -3.31
CA PHE A 33 3.83 8.89 -4.35
C PHE A 33 4.88 8.48 -5.40
N ARG A 34 5.84 9.36 -5.72
CA ARG A 34 6.89 9.05 -6.71
C ARG A 34 7.88 8.01 -6.19
N ALA A 35 8.29 8.12 -4.92
CA ALA A 35 9.15 7.12 -4.28
C ALA A 35 8.42 5.77 -4.18
N PHE A 36 7.13 5.80 -3.79
CA PHE A 36 6.29 4.62 -3.76
C PHE A 36 6.17 3.89 -5.10
N LEU A 37 6.13 4.59 -6.23
CA LEU A 37 6.08 3.95 -7.54
C LEU A 37 7.37 3.21 -7.92
N HIS A 38 8.52 3.62 -7.36
CA HIS A 38 9.82 3.04 -7.66
C HIS A 38 10.18 1.91 -6.69
N ASP A 39 10.07 2.18 -5.39
CA ASP A 39 10.54 1.29 -4.32
C ASP A 39 9.39 0.59 -3.57
N GLY A 40 8.14 1.04 -3.75
CA GLY A 40 7.02 0.66 -2.88
C GLY A 40 7.09 1.37 -1.52
N VAL A 41 6.27 0.92 -0.57
CA VAL A 41 6.28 1.42 0.81
C VAL A 41 6.01 0.28 1.78
N ALA A 42 6.60 0.36 2.97
CA ALA A 42 6.34 -0.61 4.03
C ALA A 42 4.87 -0.56 4.47
N SER A 43 4.30 -1.74 4.74
CA SER A 43 2.93 -1.85 5.21
C SER A 43 2.70 -1.10 6.54
N ASP A 44 3.70 -1.07 7.42
CA ASP A 44 3.62 -0.34 8.68
C ASP A 44 3.45 1.18 8.47
N THR A 45 4.16 1.74 7.48
CA THR A 45 4.03 3.17 7.12
C THR A 45 2.61 3.51 6.68
N LEU A 46 1.96 2.62 5.90
CA LEU A 46 0.57 2.79 5.51
C LEU A 46 -0.36 2.61 6.71
N LEU A 47 -0.15 1.60 7.57
CA LEU A 47 -0.99 1.39 8.76
C LEU A 47 -0.90 2.56 9.74
N ALA A 48 0.26 3.22 9.85
CA ALA A 48 0.46 4.39 10.68
C ALA A 48 -0.41 5.59 10.26
N THR A 49 -0.90 5.63 9.01
CA THR A 49 -1.84 6.65 8.54
C THR A 49 -3.24 6.50 9.16
N ASN A 50 -3.54 5.36 9.78
CA ASN A 50 -4.85 5.00 10.33
C ASN A 50 -6.01 5.21 9.34
N ASP A 51 -5.74 4.93 8.06
CA ASP A 51 -6.67 5.12 6.97
C ASP A 51 -7.31 3.79 6.51
N ALA A 52 -8.60 3.84 6.16
CA ALA A 52 -9.32 2.64 5.73
C ALA A 52 -8.82 2.10 4.37
N MET A 53 -8.33 2.97 3.48
CA MET A 53 -7.72 2.54 2.22
C MET A 53 -6.34 1.92 2.48
N ALA A 54 -5.55 2.48 3.39
CA ALA A 54 -4.27 1.88 3.80
C ALA A 54 -4.47 0.43 4.26
N LEU A 55 -5.44 0.21 5.16
CA LEU A 55 -5.74 -1.12 5.68
C LEU A 55 -6.10 -2.10 4.56
N ARG A 56 -6.96 -1.68 3.62
CA ARG A 56 -7.39 -2.52 2.48
C ARG A 56 -6.22 -2.92 1.58
N VAL A 57 -5.34 -1.98 1.26
CA VAL A 57 -4.18 -2.24 0.40
C VAL A 57 -3.19 -3.17 1.11
N VAL A 58 -2.92 -2.93 2.40
CA VAL A 58 -2.00 -3.74 3.21
C VAL A 58 -2.49 -5.18 3.33
N GLU A 59 -3.80 -5.38 3.54
CA GLU A 59 -4.39 -6.72 3.62
C GLU A 59 -4.20 -7.50 2.31
N HIS A 60 -4.40 -6.83 1.17
CA HIS A 60 -4.15 -7.42 -0.14
C HIS A 60 -2.67 -7.78 -0.35
N ALA A 61 -1.75 -6.86 -0.02
CA ALA A 61 -0.32 -7.09 -0.14
C ALA A 61 0.16 -8.26 0.73
N ARG A 62 -0.41 -8.41 1.93
CA ARG A 62 -0.13 -9.57 2.80
C ARG A 62 -0.64 -10.87 2.21
N ALA A 63 -1.84 -10.88 1.67
CA ALA A 63 -2.40 -12.05 0.99
C ALA A 63 -1.53 -12.44 -0.22
N ARG A 64 -1.13 -11.47 -1.04
CA ARG A 64 -0.21 -11.67 -2.17
C ARG A 64 1.11 -12.29 -1.72
N PHE A 65 1.77 -11.70 -0.72
CA PHE A 65 3.02 -12.21 -0.17
C PHE A 65 2.89 -13.65 0.34
N ALA A 66 1.80 -13.96 1.05
CA ALA A 66 1.53 -15.30 1.56
C ALA A 66 1.28 -16.33 0.44
N GLN A 67 0.76 -15.93 -0.72
CA GLN A 67 0.57 -16.81 -1.87
C GLN A 67 1.84 -17.02 -2.69
N GLU A 68 2.72 -16.01 -2.77
CA GLU A 68 3.99 -16.11 -3.51
C GLU A 68 5.08 -16.89 -2.75
N HIS A 69 5.02 -16.91 -1.40
CA HIS A 69 6.00 -17.59 -0.54
C HIS A 69 5.44 -18.85 0.14
N GLY A 70 4.31 -19.37 -0.35
CA GLY A 70 3.64 -20.59 0.13
C GLY A 70 3.98 -21.84 -0.66
#